data_AF-A0A926AC28-F1
#
_entry.id   AF-A0A926AC28-F1
#
_cell.length_a   1.000
_cell.length_b   1.000
_cell.length_c   1.000
_cell.angle_alpha   90.00
_cell.angle_beta   90.00
_cell.angle_gamma   90.00
#
_symmetry.space_group_name_H-M   'P 1'
#
loop_
_entity.id
_entity.type
_entity.pdbx_description
1 polymer ?
#
loop_
_entity_poly.entity_id
_entity_poly.type
_entity_poly.pdbx_seq_one_letter_code
_entity_poly.pdbx_strand_id
1 'polypeptide(L)'
;MADSMLSAWLVELYFPKYEKSVKFRLETRIVIGRTDPENTVKPDIDLDSFGAEENGVSRQHLAFSTENSQLYVTDLQAGNGTLLNGVKLETNKAYPISHGNMLTLGRLEAQLRVVISPSHSSSIQGQQRSLQLQDQDQQGSGQLVMIVEDDDMVAKLLSLMLERAGYTVSASRSVSGAIRLFKQKPPAAIVLDLMLPDMNGLELCRYVRRDSSLNATPIIVVSAANTQENVENAMQAGADLFLGKPVSSRELRHVVSSLILHKEKGVASLHTKHLIGTAPLKAMEPKSRRDTLVMFVSGYNDLPITVNLRQATTLGRQATAVNTKNHVDLTRYDAVDLGVSRVHASLSYNSAGFCLEDNASVNGTYLNGEPVKAHTLTVLHNADEIRLGQLRLYVYFLTDEDLGS
;
A
#
# COMPACT_ATOMS: atom_id res chain seq x y z
N MET A 1 -25.97 -13.07 16.15
CA MET A 1 -25.33 -12.06 17.03
C MET A 1 -23.81 -12.01 16.81
N ALA A 2 -23.34 -12.02 15.57
CA ALA A 2 -21.91 -11.93 15.23
C ALA A 2 -21.63 -10.87 14.15
N ASP A 3 -22.57 -9.95 13.92
CA ASP A 3 -22.58 -9.05 12.76
C ASP A 3 -22.56 -7.55 13.14
N SER A 4 -22.28 -7.22 14.40
CA SER A 4 -22.20 -5.83 14.88
C SER A 4 -20.77 -5.31 15.04
N MET A 5 -19.76 -6.11 14.69
CA MET A 5 -18.34 -5.79 14.96
C MET A 5 -17.67 -4.97 13.85
N LEU A 6 -18.25 -4.88 12.65
CA LEU A 6 -17.59 -4.35 11.43
C LEU A 6 -18.03 -2.94 10.96
N SER A 7 -18.81 -2.19 11.75
CA SER A 7 -19.40 -0.91 11.32
C SER A 7 -18.87 0.35 12.04
N ALA A 8 -17.83 0.23 12.87
CA ALA A 8 -17.33 1.35 13.66
C ALA A 8 -16.10 2.02 13.03
N TRP A 9 -16.04 3.35 13.06
CA TRP A 9 -14.84 4.08 12.69
C TRP A 9 -13.78 3.94 13.78
N LEU A 10 -12.52 3.77 13.42
CA LEU A 10 -11.40 3.96 14.34
C LEU A 10 -10.74 5.29 13.99
N VAL A 11 -10.76 6.22 14.94
CA VAL A 11 -10.31 7.61 14.74
C VAL A 11 -9.19 7.90 15.73
N GLU A 12 -8.15 8.59 15.27
CA GLU A 12 -7.05 9.11 16.07
C GLU A 12 -7.04 10.64 15.99
N LEU A 13 -6.99 11.31 17.14
CA LEU A 13 -6.64 12.72 17.24
C LEU A 13 -5.18 12.83 17.67
N TYR A 14 -4.34 13.30 16.77
CA TYR A 14 -2.93 13.57 17.05
C TYR A 14 -2.76 15.03 17.46
N PHE A 15 -2.13 15.28 18.61
CA PHE A 15 -1.89 16.61 19.15
C PHE A 15 -0.41 16.99 18.97
N PRO A 16 -0.04 17.78 17.93
CA PRO A 16 1.35 17.99 17.57
C PRO A 16 2.20 18.58 18.70
N LYS A 17 1.63 19.54 19.45
CA LYS A 17 2.30 20.19 20.60
C LYS A 17 2.77 19.20 21.68
N TYR A 18 2.07 18.07 21.81
CA TYR A 18 2.32 17.08 22.86
C TYR A 18 2.94 15.79 22.32
N GLU A 19 3.12 15.68 21.00
CA GLU A 19 3.56 14.46 20.28
C GLU A 19 2.80 13.19 20.70
N LYS A 20 1.54 13.34 21.08
CA LYS A 20 0.68 12.28 21.61
C LYS A 20 -0.64 12.24 20.85
N SER A 21 -1.33 11.11 20.96
CA SER A 21 -2.63 10.94 20.34
C SER A 21 -3.65 10.28 21.25
N VAL A 22 -4.92 10.49 20.92
CA VAL A 22 -6.05 9.75 21.49
C VAL A 22 -6.71 8.96 20.38
N LYS A 23 -6.81 7.65 20.56
CA LYS A 23 -7.51 6.74 19.64
C LYS A 23 -8.85 6.35 20.24
N PHE A 24 -9.88 6.35 19.40
CA PHE A 24 -11.22 5.97 19.84
C PHE A 24 -12.03 5.34 18.72
N ARG A 25 -12.95 4.47 19.13
CA ARG A 25 -13.90 3.80 18.25
C ARG A 25 -15.20 4.61 18.23
N LEU A 26 -15.61 5.07 17.05
CA LEU A 26 -16.81 5.87 16.86
C LEU A 26 -17.87 5.04 16.11
N GLU A 27 -18.92 4.66 16.83
CA GLU A 27 -20.05 3.91 16.28
C GLU A 27 -21.15 4.86 15.79
N THR A 28 -21.58 5.78 16.65
CA THR A 28 -22.65 6.74 16.35
C THR A 28 -22.24 8.17 16.68
N ARG A 29 -21.84 8.42 17.93
CA ARG A 29 -21.46 9.74 18.42
C ARG A 29 -20.50 9.63 19.60
N ILE A 30 -19.51 10.50 19.65
CA ILE A 30 -18.59 10.67 20.79
C ILE A 30 -18.44 12.16 21.07
N VAL A 31 -18.57 12.55 22.33
CA VAL A 31 -18.36 13.91 22.82
C VAL A 31 -16.94 14.06 23.36
N ILE A 32 -16.25 15.10 22.91
CA ILE A 32 -14.91 15.45 23.35
C ILE A 32 -14.97 16.75 24.15
N GLY A 33 -14.24 16.79 25.27
CA GLY A 33 -14.11 17.98 26.09
C GLY A 33 -13.11 17.80 27.21
N ARG A 34 -13.41 18.40 28.35
CA ARG A 34 -12.63 18.25 29.58
C ARG A 34 -13.51 17.91 30.76
N THR A 35 -12.98 17.17 31.72
CA THR A 35 -13.67 16.93 32.98
C THR A 35 -13.60 18.19 33.86
N ASP A 36 -14.59 18.39 34.72
CA ASP A 36 -14.55 19.44 35.73
C ASP A 36 -14.13 18.89 37.11
N PRO A 37 -13.60 19.72 38.02
CA PRO A 37 -13.10 19.25 39.32
C PRO A 37 -14.14 18.57 40.19
N GLU A 38 -15.42 18.93 40.03
CA GLU A 38 -16.55 18.32 40.73
C GLU A 38 -17.09 17.05 40.03
N ASN A 39 -16.52 16.71 38.87
CA ASN A 39 -16.88 15.55 38.03
C ASN A 39 -18.38 15.48 37.70
N THR A 40 -19.00 16.65 37.53
CA THR A 40 -20.43 16.79 37.21
C THR A 40 -20.70 16.59 35.72
N VAL A 41 -19.69 16.83 34.87
CA VAL A 41 -19.78 16.63 33.42
C VAL A 41 -18.56 15.85 32.95
N LYS A 42 -18.79 14.64 32.44
CA LYS A 42 -17.75 13.77 31.91
C LYS A 42 -17.93 13.59 30.39
N PRO A 43 -17.01 14.09 29.55
CA PRO A 43 -17.02 13.79 28.13
C PRO A 43 -16.64 12.32 27.90
N ASP A 44 -17.00 11.79 26.73
CA ASP A 44 -16.58 10.43 26.33
C ASP A 44 -15.06 10.36 26.16
N ILE A 45 -14.46 11.46 25.68
CA ILE A 45 -13.01 11.65 25.60
C ILE A 45 -12.62 12.92 26.33
N ASP A 46 -11.79 12.72 27.35
CA ASP A 46 -11.22 13.79 28.17
C ASP A 46 -9.84 14.20 27.65
N LEU A 47 -9.67 15.50 27.40
CA LEU A 47 -8.44 16.09 26.89
C LEU A 47 -7.56 16.74 27.96
N ASP A 48 -7.86 16.59 29.26
CA ASP A 48 -7.05 17.23 30.31
C ASP A 48 -5.56 16.86 30.28
N SER A 49 -5.24 15.63 29.85
CA SER A 49 -3.84 15.21 29.61
C SER A 49 -3.10 15.98 28.50
N PHE A 50 -3.82 16.81 27.75
CA PHE A 50 -3.33 17.71 26.70
C PHE A 50 -3.52 19.19 27.06
N GLY A 51 -3.64 19.52 28.36
CA GLY A 51 -3.79 20.90 28.84
C GLY A 51 -5.10 21.55 28.39
N ALA A 52 -6.20 20.79 28.37
CA ALA A 52 -7.48 21.25 27.84
C ALA A 52 -7.98 22.54 28.50
N GLU A 53 -7.91 22.66 29.83
CA GLU A 53 -8.31 23.88 30.55
C GLU A 53 -7.49 25.11 30.12
N GLU A 54 -6.16 25.01 30.11
CA GLU A 54 -5.26 26.10 29.71
C GLU A 54 -5.50 26.53 28.26
N ASN A 55 -5.80 25.58 27.38
CA ASN A 55 -6.10 25.85 25.98
C ASN A 55 -7.55 26.32 25.75
N GLY A 56 -8.38 26.42 26.80
CA GLY A 56 -9.73 26.93 26.72
C GLY A 56 -10.74 25.95 26.14
N VAL A 57 -10.52 24.65 26.29
CA VAL A 57 -11.48 23.61 25.88
C VAL A 57 -12.68 23.62 26.84
N SER A 58 -13.91 23.60 26.32
CA SER A 58 -15.14 23.47 27.13
C SER A 58 -15.37 22.04 27.61
N ARG A 59 -16.19 21.87 28.66
CA ARG A 59 -16.49 20.56 29.28
C ARG A 59 -17.11 19.58 28.28
N GLN A 60 -18.01 20.09 27.43
CA GLN A 60 -18.44 19.45 26.18
C GLN A 60 -18.10 20.43 25.07
N HIS A 61 -17.06 20.15 24.29
CA HIS A 61 -16.55 21.10 23.30
C HIS A 61 -17.14 20.82 21.92
N LEU A 62 -16.99 19.58 21.46
CA LEU A 62 -17.48 19.13 20.17
C LEU A 62 -17.95 17.69 20.25
N ALA A 63 -18.70 17.27 19.24
CA ALA A 63 -19.01 15.87 19.01
C ALA A 63 -18.49 15.42 17.66
N PHE A 64 -17.92 14.23 17.63
CA PHE A 64 -17.82 13.44 16.41
C PHE A 64 -19.10 12.62 16.24
N SER A 65 -19.58 12.52 15.01
CA SER A 65 -20.69 11.64 14.68
C SER A 65 -20.51 11.01 13.30
N THR A 66 -21.24 9.94 13.06
CA THR A 66 -21.26 9.22 11.80
C THR A 66 -22.66 9.27 11.21
N GLU A 67 -22.77 9.57 9.92
CA GLU A 67 -24.03 9.47 9.18
C GLU A 67 -23.72 9.04 7.74
N ASN A 68 -24.42 8.03 7.21
CA ASN A 68 -24.24 7.51 5.85
C ASN A 68 -22.76 7.20 5.50
N SER A 69 -22.03 6.60 6.44
CA SER A 69 -20.59 6.30 6.28
C SER A 69 -19.72 7.54 5.99
N GLN A 70 -20.11 8.70 6.53
CA GLN A 70 -19.32 9.93 6.55
C GLN A 70 -19.11 10.38 8.00
N LEU A 71 -17.91 10.86 8.32
CA LEU A 71 -17.60 11.50 9.59
C LEU A 71 -18.00 12.95 9.59
N TYR A 72 -18.56 13.39 10.72
CA TYR A 72 -18.93 14.77 10.99
C TYR A 72 -18.34 15.24 12.31
N VAL A 73 -18.03 16.54 12.37
CA VAL A 73 -17.76 17.27 13.60
C VAL A 73 -18.86 18.30 13.83
N THR A 74 -19.28 18.47 15.07
CA THR A 74 -20.25 19.48 15.48
C THR A 74 -19.73 20.21 16.71
N ASP A 75 -19.64 21.54 16.66
CA ASP A 75 -19.36 22.36 17.84
C ASP A 75 -20.57 22.36 18.78
N LEU A 76 -20.36 22.03 20.06
CA LEU A 76 -21.42 21.92 21.08
C LEU A 76 -21.58 23.21 21.89
N GLN A 77 -21.53 24.36 21.22
CA GLN A 77 -21.55 25.68 21.86
C GLN A 77 -20.32 25.91 22.74
N ALA A 78 -19.15 25.52 22.26
CA ALA A 78 -17.91 25.72 22.99
C ALA A 78 -17.64 27.21 23.21
N GLY A 79 -17.28 27.60 24.44
CA GLY A 79 -17.09 29.00 24.81
C GLY A 79 -16.03 29.72 23.98
N ASN A 80 -14.96 29.01 23.58
CA ASN A 80 -13.92 29.53 22.69
C ASN A 80 -14.08 29.10 21.23
N GLY A 81 -15.10 28.28 20.94
CA GLY A 81 -15.42 27.74 19.63
C GLY A 81 -14.44 26.70 19.10
N THR A 82 -14.89 26.01 18.06
CA THR A 82 -14.13 25.04 17.28
C THR A 82 -13.77 25.62 15.91
N LEU A 83 -12.53 25.42 15.46
CA LEU A 83 -12.13 25.69 14.08
C LEU A 83 -11.85 24.38 13.34
N LEU A 84 -12.23 24.33 12.08
CA LEU A 84 -11.90 23.27 11.13
C LEU A 84 -11.06 23.87 10.00
N ASN A 85 -9.82 23.41 9.86
CA ASN A 85 -8.83 23.92 8.90
C ASN A 85 -8.70 25.46 8.97
N GLY A 86 -8.77 26.03 10.18
CA GLY A 86 -8.71 27.48 10.41
C GLY A 86 -10.02 28.24 10.21
N VAL A 87 -11.11 27.57 9.83
CA VAL A 87 -12.45 28.18 9.68
C VAL A 87 -13.30 27.88 10.91
N LYS A 88 -13.82 28.93 11.56
CA LYS A 88 -14.69 28.78 12.74
C LYS A 88 -16.02 28.11 12.36
N LEU A 89 -16.41 27.09 13.14
CA LEU A 89 -17.67 26.38 12.95
C LEU A 89 -18.84 27.18 13.55
N GLU A 90 -19.99 27.10 12.90
CA GLU A 90 -21.26 27.48 13.52
C GLU A 90 -21.65 26.44 14.58
N THR A 91 -22.21 26.90 15.69
CA THR A 91 -22.62 26.02 16.78
C THR A 91 -23.78 25.11 16.37
N ASN A 92 -23.79 23.86 16.82
CA ASN A 92 -24.81 22.85 16.54
C ASN A 92 -25.02 22.47 15.06
N LYS A 93 -24.17 22.95 14.15
CA LYS A 93 -24.18 22.55 12.74
C LYS A 93 -23.11 21.50 12.49
N ALA A 94 -23.48 20.40 11.83
CA ALA A 94 -22.58 19.32 11.50
C ALA A 94 -21.77 19.66 10.24
N TYR A 95 -20.46 19.46 10.30
CA TYR A 95 -19.55 19.67 9.19
C TYR A 95 -18.85 18.35 8.84
N PRO A 96 -18.80 17.98 7.56
CA PRO A 96 -18.10 16.76 7.14
C PRO A 96 -16.60 16.93 7.38
N ILE A 97 -15.96 15.88 7.87
CA ILE A 97 -14.53 15.84 8.15
C ILE A 97 -13.88 14.59 7.57
N SER A 98 -12.61 14.68 7.23
CA SER A 98 -11.81 13.63 6.62
C SER A 98 -10.42 13.52 7.24
N HIS A 99 -9.71 12.43 6.94
CA HIS A 99 -8.31 12.28 7.31
C HIS A 99 -7.50 13.54 6.94
N GLY A 100 -6.62 13.96 7.83
CA GLY A 100 -5.74 15.13 7.67
C GLY A 100 -6.36 16.46 8.06
N ASN A 101 -7.68 16.55 8.30
CA ASN A 101 -8.30 17.80 8.77
C ASN A 101 -7.70 18.26 10.11
N MET A 102 -7.45 19.55 10.23
CA MET A 102 -6.98 20.20 11.45
C MET A 102 -8.18 20.72 12.24
N LEU A 103 -8.30 20.30 13.49
CA LEU A 103 -9.28 20.81 14.44
C LEU A 103 -8.58 21.67 15.48
N THR A 104 -9.13 22.85 15.76
CA THR A 104 -8.68 23.69 16.87
C THR A 104 -9.81 23.82 17.86
N LEU A 105 -9.62 23.28 19.07
CA LEU A 105 -10.56 23.35 20.19
C LEU A 105 -10.11 24.48 21.11
N GLY A 106 -10.72 25.66 21.00
CA GLY A 106 -10.19 26.88 21.62
C GLY A 106 -8.82 27.23 21.06
N ARG A 107 -7.75 26.88 21.78
CA ARG A 107 -6.34 27.02 21.33
C ARG A 107 -5.60 25.68 21.16
N LEU A 108 -6.27 24.56 21.45
CA LEU A 108 -5.68 23.24 21.34
C LEU A 108 -5.82 22.72 19.90
N GLU A 109 -4.69 22.50 19.23
CA GLU A 109 -4.68 21.95 17.87
C GLU A 109 -4.56 20.43 17.86
N ALA A 110 -5.38 19.79 17.05
CA ALA A 110 -5.40 18.35 16.84
C ALA A 110 -5.60 18.03 15.35
N GLN A 111 -4.78 17.15 14.81
CA GLN A 111 -4.96 16.61 13.47
C GLN A 111 -5.79 15.32 13.53
N LEU A 112 -6.86 15.26 12.74
CA LEU A 112 -7.69 14.07 12.58
C LEU A 112 -6.97 13.04 11.70
N ARG A 113 -6.80 11.83 12.21
CA ARG A 113 -6.27 10.67 11.48
C ARG A 113 -7.28 9.54 11.54
N VAL A 114 -7.92 9.26 10.41
CA VAL A 114 -8.81 8.09 10.31
C VAL A 114 -7.95 6.83 10.18
N VAL A 115 -8.23 5.83 11.02
CA VAL A 115 -7.51 4.55 11.11
C VAL A 115 -8.34 3.40 10.49
N ILE A 116 -9.67 3.40 10.63
CA ILE A 116 -10.61 2.43 9.98
C ILE A 116 -11.93 3.16 9.63
N SER A 117 -12.53 2.90 8.45
CA SER A 117 -13.86 3.41 8.03
C SER A 117 -14.83 2.27 7.64
N PRO A 118 -16.13 2.34 8.01
CA PRO A 118 -17.08 1.23 7.90
C PRO A 118 -17.77 1.02 6.54
N SER A 119 -17.53 1.84 5.52
CA SER A 119 -18.13 1.65 4.18
C SER A 119 -17.40 0.61 3.33
N HIS A 120 -17.46 -0.66 3.75
CA HIS A 120 -17.12 -1.81 2.89
C HIS A 120 -18.31 -2.67 2.48
N SER A 121 -19.55 -2.27 2.78
CA SER A 121 -20.73 -2.99 2.29
C SER A 121 -21.88 -2.07 1.89
N SER A 122 -22.25 -2.15 0.60
CA SER A 122 -23.54 -1.72 0.02
C SER A 122 -23.74 -0.24 -0.35
N SER A 123 -23.55 0.10 -1.62
CA SER A 123 -24.54 0.69 -2.55
C SER A 123 -23.92 1.60 -3.62
N ILE A 124 -23.52 0.97 -4.73
CA ILE A 124 -23.66 1.56 -6.05
C ILE A 124 -25.17 1.70 -6.29
N GLN A 125 -25.78 2.82 -5.90
CA GLN A 125 -27.07 3.35 -6.40
C GLN A 125 -27.52 4.48 -5.48
N GLY A 126 -27.45 5.73 -5.95
CA GLY A 126 -28.14 6.84 -5.29
C GLY A 126 -27.33 8.11 -5.11
N GLN A 127 -26.88 8.72 -6.21
CA GLN A 127 -27.13 10.13 -6.55
C GLN A 127 -26.05 10.66 -7.50
N GLN A 128 -26.32 10.51 -8.79
CA GLN A 128 -26.15 11.64 -9.70
C GLN A 128 -26.90 12.84 -9.07
N ARG A 129 -26.20 13.82 -8.51
CA ARG A 129 -26.75 15.18 -8.34
C ARG A 129 -25.62 16.22 -8.38
N SER A 130 -25.64 16.94 -9.50
CA SER A 130 -24.99 18.23 -9.76
C SER A 130 -23.48 18.34 -9.55
N LEU A 131 -22.73 17.96 -10.59
CA LEU A 131 -21.46 18.60 -10.93
C LEU A 131 -21.76 20.08 -11.26
N GLN A 132 -21.79 20.95 -10.26
CA GLN A 132 -21.58 22.37 -10.49
C GLN A 132 -20.11 22.56 -10.83
N LEU A 133 -19.88 22.64 -12.14
CA LEU A 133 -18.63 22.97 -12.80
C LEU A 133 -18.34 24.45 -12.54
N GLN A 134 -17.31 24.73 -11.74
CA GLN A 134 -16.61 26.01 -11.76
C GLN A 134 -15.11 25.75 -11.93
N ASP A 135 -14.53 26.47 -12.88
CA ASP A 135 -13.18 26.33 -13.45
C ASP A 135 -12.01 26.52 -12.47
N GLN A 136 -10.81 26.13 -12.96
CA GLN A 136 -9.42 26.48 -12.59
C GLN A 136 -8.66 25.41 -11.76
N ASP A 137 -7.48 24.88 -12.15
CA ASP A 137 -6.51 25.15 -13.22
C ASP A 137 -6.12 23.83 -13.93
N GLN A 138 -5.89 23.83 -15.25
CA GLN A 138 -5.15 22.74 -15.90
C GLN A 138 -3.71 22.75 -15.40
N GLN A 139 -3.29 21.69 -14.72
CA GLN A 139 -1.94 21.57 -14.14
C GLN A 139 -1.02 20.66 -14.96
N GLY A 140 -1.60 19.72 -15.72
CA GLY A 140 -0.88 18.89 -16.68
C GLY A 140 -0.74 19.58 -18.04
N SER A 141 0.34 19.26 -18.75
CA SER A 141 0.63 19.70 -20.11
C SER A 141 0.65 18.52 -21.09
N GLY A 142 -0.21 17.52 -20.86
CA GLY A 142 -0.33 16.30 -21.69
C GLY A 142 0.61 15.16 -21.27
N GLN A 143 1.33 15.26 -20.16
CA GLN A 143 2.16 14.14 -19.66
C GLN A 143 1.32 12.87 -19.47
N LEU A 144 1.91 11.72 -19.77
CA LEU A 144 1.26 10.42 -19.62
C LEU A 144 1.25 9.98 -18.15
N VAL A 145 0.08 9.66 -17.61
CA VAL A 145 -0.07 8.98 -16.32
C VAL A 145 -0.60 7.57 -16.57
N MET A 146 0.07 6.58 -15.99
CA MET A 146 -0.37 5.19 -16.07
C MET A 146 -1.23 4.83 -14.85
N ILE A 147 -2.39 4.23 -15.08
CA ILE A 147 -3.25 3.66 -14.04
C ILE A 147 -3.12 2.14 -14.08
N VAL A 148 -2.98 1.51 -12.92
CA VAL A 148 -2.98 0.05 -12.76
C VAL A 148 -4.08 -0.32 -11.76
N GLU A 149 -5.21 -0.77 -12.29
CA GLU A 149 -6.46 -0.98 -11.57
C GLU A 149 -7.28 -2.05 -12.32
N ASP A 150 -7.75 -3.08 -11.62
CA ASP A 150 -8.49 -4.18 -12.21
C ASP A 150 -10.02 -3.92 -12.29
N ASP A 151 -10.54 -3.03 -11.45
CA ASP A 151 -11.92 -2.53 -11.51
C ASP A 151 -12.07 -1.45 -12.62
N ASP A 152 -12.79 -1.80 -13.68
CA ASP A 152 -13.00 -0.94 -14.84
C ASP A 152 -13.70 0.39 -14.50
N MET A 153 -14.57 0.41 -13.48
CA MET A 153 -15.28 1.62 -13.05
C MET A 153 -14.34 2.56 -12.28
N VAL A 154 -13.51 2.02 -11.39
CA VAL A 154 -12.49 2.79 -10.66
C VAL A 154 -11.44 3.32 -11.63
N ALA A 155 -10.95 2.48 -12.54
CA ALA A 155 -9.96 2.87 -13.55
C ALA A 155 -10.50 4.02 -14.42
N LYS A 156 -11.76 3.93 -14.86
CA LYS A 156 -12.42 4.97 -15.66
C LYS A 156 -12.63 6.26 -14.86
N LEU A 157 -12.99 6.17 -13.59
CA LEU A 157 -13.16 7.34 -12.72
C LEU A 157 -11.82 8.07 -12.53
N LEU A 158 -10.76 7.34 -12.19
CA LEU A 158 -9.41 7.89 -12.03
C LEU A 158 -8.91 8.51 -13.35
N SER A 159 -9.17 7.85 -14.49
CA SER A 159 -8.83 8.37 -15.82
C SER A 159 -9.50 9.73 -16.06
N LEU A 160 -10.82 9.83 -15.86
CA LEU A 160 -11.57 11.07 -16.03
C LEU A 160 -11.08 12.21 -15.11
N MET A 161 -10.66 11.90 -13.88
CA MET A 161 -10.10 12.88 -12.95
C MET A 161 -8.78 13.46 -13.45
N LEU A 162 -7.91 12.62 -14.01
CA LEU A 162 -6.58 13.00 -14.51
C LEU A 162 -6.64 13.66 -15.89
N GLU A 163 -7.49 13.17 -16.78
CA GLU A 163 -7.72 13.79 -18.10
C GLU A 163 -8.24 15.22 -17.97
N ARG A 164 -9.20 15.46 -17.05
CA ARG A 164 -9.68 16.81 -16.73
C ARG A 164 -8.60 17.72 -16.16
N ALA A 165 -7.56 17.14 -15.57
CA ALA A 165 -6.42 17.88 -15.03
C ALA A 165 -5.38 18.27 -16.09
N GLY A 166 -5.53 17.80 -17.33
CA GLY A 166 -4.62 18.05 -18.43
C GLY A 166 -3.60 16.93 -18.70
N TYR A 167 -3.78 15.73 -18.14
CA TYR A 167 -2.91 14.58 -18.40
C TYR A 167 -3.47 13.69 -19.52
N THR A 168 -2.59 12.92 -20.16
CA THR A 168 -3.00 11.76 -20.97
C THR A 168 -2.93 10.51 -20.10
N VAL A 169 -3.80 9.53 -20.32
CA VAL A 169 -3.90 8.34 -19.47
C VAL A 169 -3.73 7.06 -20.27
N SER A 170 -2.94 6.12 -19.74
CA SER A 170 -2.97 4.71 -20.12
C SER A 170 -3.39 3.87 -18.93
N ALA A 171 -4.15 2.80 -19.17
CA ALA A 171 -4.65 1.93 -18.12
C ALA A 171 -4.22 0.48 -18.35
N SER A 172 -3.87 -0.21 -17.26
CA SER A 172 -3.66 -1.65 -17.21
C SER A 172 -4.49 -2.26 -16.09
N ARG A 173 -4.96 -3.49 -16.29
CA ARG A 173 -5.73 -4.26 -15.30
C ARG A 173 -4.89 -5.24 -14.49
N SER A 174 -3.59 -5.30 -14.79
CA SER A 174 -2.67 -6.27 -14.24
C SER A 174 -1.27 -5.69 -14.16
N VAL A 175 -0.45 -6.18 -13.23
CA VAL A 175 0.95 -5.74 -13.10
C VAL A 175 1.75 -6.12 -14.33
N SER A 176 1.56 -7.34 -14.85
CA SER A 176 2.18 -7.82 -16.08
C SER A 176 1.88 -6.92 -17.28
N GLY A 177 0.63 -6.47 -17.42
CA GLY A 177 0.23 -5.51 -18.44
C GLY A 177 0.86 -4.13 -18.24
N ALA A 178 0.97 -3.68 -16.99
CA ALA A 178 1.57 -2.40 -16.65
C ALA A 178 3.06 -2.38 -16.99
N ILE A 179 3.79 -3.46 -16.69
CA ILE A 179 5.20 -3.61 -17.05
C ILE A 179 5.39 -3.52 -18.58
N ARG A 180 4.53 -4.18 -19.37
CA ARG A 180 4.58 -4.11 -20.84
C ARG A 180 4.35 -2.68 -21.34
N LEU A 181 3.33 -1.99 -20.83
CA LEU A 181 3.06 -0.59 -21.20
C LEU A 181 4.19 0.34 -20.78
N PHE A 182 4.78 0.11 -19.61
CA PHE A 182 5.86 0.93 -19.05
C PHE A 182 7.11 0.86 -19.92
N LYS A 183 7.47 -0.35 -20.39
CA LYS A 183 8.58 -0.56 -21.34
C LYS A 183 8.33 0.12 -22.69
N GLN A 184 7.09 0.09 -23.19
CA GLN A 184 6.74 0.67 -24.48
C GLN A 184 6.74 2.21 -24.47
N LYS A 185 6.15 2.79 -23.43
CA LYS A 185 6.05 4.25 -23.27
C LYS A 185 6.10 4.60 -21.79
N PRO A 186 7.29 4.98 -21.27
CA PRO A 186 7.44 5.36 -19.87
C PRO A 186 6.50 6.51 -19.48
N PRO A 187 5.69 6.36 -18.43
CA PRO A 187 4.80 7.42 -17.97
C PRO A 187 5.57 8.46 -17.13
N ALA A 188 4.99 9.64 -17.00
CA ALA A 188 5.45 10.68 -16.08
C ALA A 188 5.10 10.37 -14.62
N ALA A 189 4.05 9.57 -14.37
CA ALA A 189 3.68 9.05 -13.05
C ALA A 189 2.85 7.76 -13.17
N ILE A 190 2.83 6.96 -12.11
CA ILE A 190 2.03 5.73 -11.99
C ILE A 190 1.06 5.87 -10.82
N VAL A 191 -0.21 5.53 -11.05
CA VAL A 191 -1.26 5.36 -10.05
C VAL A 191 -1.59 3.87 -9.97
N LEU A 192 -1.43 3.26 -8.80
CA LEU A 192 -1.36 1.81 -8.65
C LEU A 192 -2.26 1.30 -7.52
N ASP A 193 -3.15 0.34 -7.79
CA ASP A 193 -3.72 -0.50 -6.74
C ASP A 193 -2.75 -1.61 -6.31
N LEU A 194 -2.75 -1.96 -5.03
CA LEU A 194 -2.02 -3.11 -4.51
C LEU A 194 -2.74 -4.43 -4.79
N MET A 195 -4.07 -4.41 -4.79
CA MET A 195 -4.89 -5.61 -4.95
C MET A 195 -5.19 -5.78 -6.44
N LEU A 196 -4.38 -6.59 -7.13
CA LEU A 196 -4.52 -6.87 -8.56
C LEU A 196 -4.64 -8.40 -8.78
N PRO A 197 -5.27 -8.83 -9.88
CA PRO A 197 -5.63 -10.23 -10.09
C PRO A 197 -4.44 -11.15 -10.39
N ASP A 198 -3.33 -10.60 -10.90
CA ASP A 198 -2.16 -11.39 -11.31
C ASP A 198 -1.06 -11.45 -10.25
N MET A 199 -0.72 -10.32 -9.63
CA MET A 199 0.26 -10.26 -8.55
C MET A 199 0.05 -9.00 -7.69
N ASN A 200 0.69 -8.97 -6.52
CA ASN A 200 0.62 -7.80 -5.65
C ASN A 200 1.25 -6.57 -6.34
N GLY A 201 0.54 -5.43 -6.33
CA GLY A 201 1.01 -4.18 -6.93
C GLY A 201 2.37 -3.71 -6.40
N LEU A 202 2.76 -4.09 -5.18
CA LEU A 202 4.10 -3.83 -4.64
C LEU A 202 5.24 -4.30 -5.56
N GLU A 203 5.02 -5.37 -6.33
CA GLU A 203 6.02 -5.86 -7.28
C GLU A 203 6.27 -4.87 -8.42
N LEU A 204 5.25 -4.14 -8.85
CA LEU A 204 5.42 -3.07 -9.83
C LEU A 204 6.30 -1.93 -9.28
N CYS A 205 6.12 -1.57 -8.01
CA CYS A 205 6.96 -0.55 -7.36
C CYS A 205 8.43 -0.96 -7.40
N ARG A 206 8.73 -2.19 -6.98
CA ARG A 206 10.10 -2.72 -6.98
C ARG A 206 10.67 -2.82 -8.39
N TYR A 207 9.84 -3.20 -9.36
CA TYR A 207 10.24 -3.27 -10.77
C TYR A 207 10.69 -1.91 -11.30
N VAL A 208 9.86 -0.87 -11.15
CA VAL A 208 10.15 0.49 -11.64
C VAL A 208 11.38 1.08 -10.97
N ARG A 209 11.57 0.85 -9.66
CA ARG A 209 12.73 1.36 -8.91
C ARG A 209 14.06 0.71 -9.29
N ARG A 210 14.03 -0.46 -9.93
CA ARG A 210 15.24 -1.15 -10.40
C ARG A 210 15.73 -0.68 -11.77
N ASP A 211 14.90 0.05 -12.53
CA ASP A 211 15.31 0.65 -13.80
C ASP A 211 16.13 1.92 -13.54
N SER A 212 17.44 1.90 -13.81
CA SER A 212 18.33 3.03 -13.54
C SER A 212 17.98 4.31 -14.30
N SER A 213 17.28 4.20 -15.43
CA SER A 213 16.88 5.34 -16.27
C SER A 213 15.52 5.93 -15.87
N LEU A 214 14.68 5.13 -15.20
CA LEU A 214 13.29 5.49 -14.87
C LEU A 214 12.94 5.33 -13.38
N ASN A 215 13.92 5.03 -12.52
CA ASN A 215 13.74 4.86 -11.07
C ASN A 215 13.14 6.09 -10.38
N ALA A 216 13.22 7.27 -10.98
CA ALA A 216 12.65 8.51 -10.48
C ALA A 216 11.20 8.73 -10.92
N THR A 217 10.56 7.75 -11.56
CA THR A 217 9.13 7.86 -11.96
C THR A 217 8.24 7.80 -10.74
N PRO A 218 7.44 8.84 -10.45
CA PRO A 218 6.52 8.85 -9.32
C PRO A 218 5.58 7.66 -9.32
N ILE A 219 5.41 7.02 -8.17
CA ILE A 219 4.48 5.92 -7.94
C ILE A 219 3.59 6.28 -6.76
N ILE A 220 2.30 6.40 -7.05
CA ILE A 220 1.25 6.73 -6.08
C ILE A 220 0.40 5.49 -5.92
N VAL A 221 0.47 4.87 -4.75
CA VAL A 221 -0.41 3.75 -4.43
C VAL A 221 -1.77 4.31 -4.05
N VAL A 222 -2.82 3.81 -4.70
CA VAL A 222 -4.22 4.11 -4.42
C VAL A 222 -4.92 2.79 -4.17
N SER A 223 -5.11 2.42 -2.91
CA SER A 223 -5.68 1.11 -2.57
C SER A 223 -6.72 1.18 -1.47
N ALA A 224 -7.68 0.26 -1.53
CA ALA A 224 -8.57 -0.03 -0.42
C ALA A 224 -7.86 -0.80 0.70
N ALA A 225 -6.78 -1.53 0.40
CA ALA A 225 -5.99 -2.28 1.35
C ALA A 225 -4.96 -1.38 2.05
N ASN A 226 -5.44 -0.42 2.85
CA ASN A 226 -4.65 0.67 3.44
C ASN A 226 -4.24 0.44 4.90
N THR A 227 -4.05 -0.81 5.32
CA THR A 227 -3.51 -1.13 6.64
C THR A 227 -2.13 -0.49 6.84
N GLN A 228 -1.75 -0.22 8.09
CA GLN A 228 -0.42 0.33 8.40
C GLN A 228 0.71 -0.52 7.79
N GLU A 229 0.57 -1.84 7.86
CA GLU A 229 1.49 -2.79 7.24
C GLU A 229 1.57 -2.61 5.71
N ASN A 230 0.44 -2.49 5.03
CA ASN A 230 0.43 -2.30 3.58
C ASN A 230 1.00 -0.94 3.15
N VAL A 231 0.75 0.12 3.94
CA VAL A 231 1.36 1.44 3.72
C VAL A 231 2.88 1.35 3.88
N GLU A 232 3.35 0.75 4.97
CA GLU A 232 4.77 0.55 5.21
C GLU A 232 5.43 -0.28 4.11
N ASN A 233 4.80 -1.39 3.71
CA ASN A 233 5.27 -2.26 2.64
C ASN A 233 5.30 -1.54 1.28
N ALA A 234 4.32 -0.68 0.99
CA ALA A 234 4.30 0.17 -0.21
C ALA A 234 5.44 1.18 -0.23
N MET A 235 5.65 1.90 0.87
CA MET A 235 6.74 2.86 0.98
C MET A 235 8.11 2.16 0.91
N GLN A 236 8.26 0.97 1.51
CA GLN A 236 9.48 0.17 1.43
C GLN A 236 9.72 -0.40 0.02
N ALA A 237 8.67 -0.79 -0.69
CA ALA A 237 8.74 -1.20 -2.10
C ALA A 237 9.09 -0.04 -3.04
N GLY A 238 9.08 1.19 -2.53
CA GLY A 238 9.53 2.39 -3.21
C GLY A 238 8.41 3.27 -3.75
N ALA A 239 7.17 3.11 -3.30
CA ALA A 239 6.12 4.10 -3.57
C ALA A 239 6.53 5.48 -3.01
N ASP A 240 6.18 6.55 -3.72
CA ASP A 240 6.41 7.93 -3.27
C ASP A 240 5.29 8.42 -2.36
N LEU A 241 4.08 7.92 -2.58
CA LEU A 241 2.91 8.23 -1.76
C LEU A 241 1.94 7.07 -1.73
N PHE A 242 1.23 6.94 -0.61
CA PHE A 242 0.09 6.04 -0.45
C PHE A 242 -1.17 6.86 -0.16
N LEU A 243 -2.25 6.60 -0.88
CA LEU A 243 -3.58 7.15 -0.70
C LEU A 243 -4.57 6.01 -0.48
N GLY A 244 -5.41 6.14 0.54
CA GLY A 244 -6.53 5.22 0.74
C GLY A 244 -7.67 5.53 -0.21
N LYS A 245 -8.28 4.50 -0.81
CA LYS A 245 -9.58 4.67 -1.47
C LYS A 245 -10.67 4.95 -0.41
N PRO A 246 -11.65 5.85 -0.67
CA PRO A 246 -11.83 6.64 -1.89
C PRO A 246 -10.91 7.87 -1.96
N VAL A 247 -10.37 8.15 -3.15
CA VAL A 247 -9.52 9.33 -3.40
C VAL A 247 -10.34 10.43 -4.07
N SER A 248 -10.22 11.65 -3.57
CA SER A 248 -10.91 12.80 -4.18
C SER A 248 -10.21 13.28 -5.44
N SER A 249 -10.97 13.82 -6.39
CA SER A 249 -10.37 14.36 -7.62
C SER A 249 -9.35 15.48 -7.35
N ARG A 250 -9.58 16.31 -6.33
CA ARG A 250 -8.67 17.39 -5.94
C ARG A 250 -7.35 16.85 -5.40
N GLU A 251 -7.43 15.85 -4.54
CA GLU A 251 -6.27 15.21 -3.91
C GLU A 251 -5.41 14.47 -4.94
N LEU A 252 -6.04 13.64 -5.79
CA LEU A 252 -5.32 12.92 -6.84
C LEU A 252 -4.59 13.87 -7.79
N ARG A 253 -5.28 14.94 -8.24
CA ARG A 253 -4.67 15.95 -9.11
C ARG A 253 -3.47 16.63 -8.45
N HIS A 254 -3.63 17.08 -7.21
CA HIS A 254 -2.60 17.81 -6.49
C HIS A 254 -1.35 16.96 -6.24
N VAL A 255 -1.53 15.68 -5.88
CA VAL A 255 -0.44 14.74 -5.67
C VAL A 255 0.32 14.49 -6.97
N VAL A 256 -0.40 14.15 -8.05
CA VAL A 256 0.21 13.84 -9.35
C VAL A 256 0.96 15.05 -9.88
N SER A 257 0.36 16.25 -9.83
CA SER A 257 1.01 17.48 -10.29
C SER A 257 2.26 17.79 -9.50
N SER A 258 2.22 17.67 -8.16
CA SER A 258 3.35 17.99 -7.30
C SER A 258 4.52 17.05 -7.57
N LEU A 259 4.29 15.74 -7.67
CA LEU A 259 5.34 14.76 -7.89
C LEU A 259 5.96 14.87 -9.28
N ILE A 260 5.17 15.13 -10.32
CA ILE A 260 5.68 15.37 -11.68
C ILE A 260 6.54 16.65 -11.73
N LEU A 261 6.05 17.76 -11.16
CA LEU A 261 6.78 19.03 -11.14
C LEU A 261 8.08 18.94 -10.33
N HIS A 262 8.09 18.20 -9.22
CA HIS A 262 9.31 17.97 -8.43
C HIS A 262 10.36 17.18 -9.22
N LYS A 263 9.94 16.16 -9.99
CA LYS A 263 10.82 15.40 -10.89
C LYS A 263 11.40 16.29 -11.99
N GLU A 264 10.57 17.06 -12.68
CA GLU A 264 10.97 17.92 -13.81
C GLU A 264 11.95 19.04 -13.39
N LYS A 265 11.81 19.58 -12.17
CA LYS A 265 12.72 20.62 -11.64
C LYS A 265 14.06 20.08 -11.12
N GLY A 266 14.31 18.77 -11.19
CA GLY A 266 15.55 18.15 -10.69
C GLY A 266 15.76 18.33 -9.18
N VAL A 267 14.72 18.71 -8.43
CA VAL A 267 14.79 18.86 -6.98
C VAL A 267 14.71 17.47 -6.36
N ALA A 268 15.87 16.87 -6.14
CA ALA A 268 16.02 15.65 -5.34
C ALA A 268 15.64 15.94 -3.87
N SER A 269 14.33 16.00 -3.57
CA SER A 269 13.84 16.21 -2.20
C SER A 269 12.40 15.72 -2.02
N LEU A 270 12.24 14.41 -2.13
CA LEU A 270 11.53 13.60 -1.16
C LEU A 270 12.47 12.41 -0.98
N HIS A 271 12.87 12.13 0.26
CA HIS A 271 13.89 11.14 0.55
C HIS A 271 13.51 9.80 -0.08
N THR A 272 14.08 9.49 -1.24
CA THR A 272 14.08 8.15 -1.80
C THR A 272 14.75 7.29 -0.75
N LYS A 273 13.96 6.52 0.01
CA LYS A 273 14.47 5.44 0.85
C LYS A 273 15.14 4.46 -0.10
N HIS A 274 16.43 4.69 -0.35
CA HIS A 274 17.33 3.66 -0.77
C HIS A 274 17.20 2.56 0.28
N LEU A 275 16.80 1.36 -0.13
CA LEU A 275 16.70 0.23 0.79
C LEU A 275 18.09 -0.04 1.37
N ILE A 276 18.31 0.39 2.62
CA ILE A 276 19.53 0.08 3.35
C ILE A 276 19.46 -1.40 3.70
N GLY A 277 20.41 -2.19 3.18
CA GLY A 277 20.55 -3.61 3.53
C GLY A 277 20.14 -4.60 2.46
N THR A 278 19.61 -4.20 1.30
CA THR A 278 19.64 -5.12 0.14
C THR A 278 21.08 -5.39 -0.18
N ALA A 279 21.50 -6.66 -0.12
CA ALA A 279 22.78 -7.07 -0.69
C ALA A 279 22.85 -6.41 -2.07
N PRO A 280 23.84 -5.55 -2.34
CA PRO A 280 23.92 -4.91 -3.63
C PRO A 280 23.92 -6.06 -4.63
N LEU A 281 22.98 -6.04 -5.57
CA LEU A 281 23.18 -6.73 -6.84
C LEU A 281 24.43 -6.06 -7.41
N LYS A 282 25.61 -6.56 -7.01
CA LYS A 282 26.87 -6.30 -7.68
C LYS A 282 26.54 -6.49 -9.15
N ALA A 283 26.84 -5.49 -9.98
CA ALA A 283 26.63 -5.55 -11.42
C ALA A 283 26.94 -6.97 -11.92
N MET A 284 25.88 -7.76 -12.14
CA MET A 284 26.03 -9.14 -12.56
C MET A 284 26.25 -9.08 -14.06
N GLU A 285 27.37 -9.65 -14.49
CA GLU A 285 27.70 -9.78 -15.90
C GLU A 285 26.51 -10.39 -16.65
N PRO A 286 26.16 -9.92 -17.86
CA PRO A 286 24.99 -10.40 -18.61
C PRO A 286 24.89 -11.93 -18.68
N LYS A 287 26.02 -12.63 -18.77
CA LYS A 287 26.09 -14.11 -18.76
C LYS A 287 25.60 -14.75 -17.45
N SER A 288 25.82 -14.10 -16.30
CA SER A 288 25.36 -14.59 -14.97
C SER A 288 23.92 -14.23 -14.64
N ARG A 289 23.23 -13.48 -15.51
CA ARG A 289 21.79 -13.16 -15.33
C ARG A 289 20.89 -14.31 -15.76
N ARG A 290 21.33 -15.10 -16.76
CA ARG A 290 20.55 -16.20 -17.37
C ARG A 290 20.30 -17.36 -16.42
N ASP A 291 21.24 -17.65 -15.53
CA ASP A 291 21.18 -18.77 -14.60
C ASP A 291 20.83 -18.31 -13.17
N THR A 292 20.44 -17.05 -12.97
CA THR A 292 20.15 -16.52 -11.65
C THR A 292 18.65 -16.32 -11.47
N LEU A 293 18.12 -16.92 -10.40
CA LEU A 293 16.74 -16.83 -9.97
C LEU A 293 16.66 -16.12 -8.63
N VAL A 294 15.69 -15.22 -8.49
CA VAL A 294 15.41 -14.48 -7.27
C VAL A 294 14.07 -14.97 -6.71
N MET A 295 14.04 -15.34 -5.43
CA MET A 295 12.84 -15.81 -4.74
C MET A 295 12.43 -14.86 -3.63
N PHE A 296 11.15 -14.55 -3.57
CA PHE A 296 10.52 -13.85 -2.44
C PHE A 296 9.69 -14.82 -1.64
N VAL A 297 9.71 -14.73 -0.32
CA VAL A 297 8.92 -15.59 0.56
C VAL A 297 7.70 -14.83 1.05
N SER A 298 6.51 -15.34 0.76
CA SER A 298 5.25 -14.69 1.13
C SER A 298 5.11 -14.61 2.65
N GLY A 299 4.79 -13.41 3.17
CA GLY A 299 4.57 -13.20 4.60
C GLY A 299 5.85 -12.92 5.40
N TYR A 300 7.00 -12.80 4.74
CA TYR A 300 8.29 -12.50 5.40
C TYR A 300 8.96 -11.29 4.74
N ASN A 301 9.37 -10.32 5.56
CA ASN A 301 9.99 -9.05 5.11
C ASN A 301 11.52 -9.13 4.97
N ASP A 302 12.05 -10.34 4.74
CA ASP A 302 13.49 -10.56 4.57
C ASP A 302 13.97 -10.17 3.16
N LEU A 303 15.28 -10.06 3.02
CA LEU A 303 15.93 -9.95 1.73
C LEU A 303 15.55 -11.12 0.81
N PRO A 304 15.32 -10.86 -0.49
CA PRO A 304 15.00 -11.92 -1.42
C PRO A 304 16.17 -12.89 -1.55
N ILE A 305 15.84 -14.17 -1.67
CA ILE A 305 16.82 -15.23 -1.82
C ILE A 305 17.30 -15.20 -3.26
N THR A 306 18.57 -14.87 -3.49
CA THR A 306 19.17 -14.93 -4.81
C THR A 306 19.91 -16.24 -4.97
N VAL A 307 19.57 -17.01 -5.99
CA VAL A 307 20.13 -18.34 -6.27
C VAL A 307 20.74 -18.33 -7.66
N ASN A 308 22.03 -18.67 -7.74
CA ASN A 308 22.69 -18.90 -9.02
C ASN A 308 22.69 -20.40 -9.33
N LEU A 309 21.98 -20.79 -10.37
CA LEU A 309 21.69 -22.18 -10.76
C LEU A 309 22.72 -22.73 -11.77
N ARG A 310 24.01 -22.41 -11.60
CA ARG A 310 25.10 -23.12 -12.28
C ARG A 310 25.09 -24.63 -12.00
N GLN A 311 24.55 -24.99 -10.85
CA GLN A 311 24.29 -26.36 -10.42
C GLN A 311 22.89 -26.42 -9.83
N ALA A 312 22.27 -27.60 -9.89
CA ALA A 312 20.98 -27.82 -9.26
C ALA A 312 21.05 -27.46 -7.77
N THR A 313 20.12 -26.62 -7.32
CA THR A 313 20.07 -26.10 -5.96
C THR A 313 18.81 -26.60 -5.28
N THR A 314 18.98 -27.24 -4.13
CA THR A 314 17.87 -27.79 -3.35
C THR A 314 17.23 -26.71 -2.47
N LEU A 315 15.92 -26.81 -2.26
CA LEU A 315 15.13 -26.00 -1.34
C LEU A 315 14.64 -26.89 -0.20
N GLY A 316 14.76 -26.44 1.06
CA GLY A 316 14.21 -27.19 2.18
C GLY A 316 14.61 -26.62 3.54
N ARG A 317 14.29 -27.35 4.60
CA ARG A 317 14.72 -27.00 5.97
C ARG A 317 15.97 -27.77 6.37
N GLN A 318 16.92 -27.12 7.02
CA GLN A 318 18.16 -27.75 7.53
C GLN A 318 18.99 -28.44 6.44
N ALA A 319 20.10 -27.82 6.05
CA ALA A 319 21.01 -28.43 5.10
C ALA A 319 21.50 -29.83 5.56
N THR A 320 21.35 -30.85 4.72
CA THR A 320 21.99 -32.15 4.96
C THR A 320 23.51 -32.00 4.87
N ALA A 321 24.28 -32.67 5.75
CA ALA A 321 25.73 -32.55 5.86
C ALA A 321 26.51 -32.80 4.55
N VAL A 322 25.88 -33.42 3.55
CA VAL A 322 26.48 -33.79 2.26
C VAL A 322 26.32 -32.69 1.19
N ASN A 323 25.42 -31.71 1.36
CA ASN A 323 25.04 -30.81 0.26
C ASN A 323 24.84 -29.33 0.65
N THR A 324 25.56 -28.85 1.68
CA THR A 324 25.40 -27.49 2.22
C THR A 324 25.72 -26.36 1.25
N LYS A 325 26.48 -26.61 0.17
CA LYS A 325 26.87 -25.58 -0.79
C LYS A 325 25.76 -25.18 -1.77
N ASN A 326 24.88 -26.11 -2.16
CA ASN A 326 23.80 -25.89 -3.12
C ASN A 326 22.45 -26.19 -2.46
N HIS A 327 22.24 -25.62 -1.28
CA HIS A 327 21.00 -25.74 -0.53
C HIS A 327 20.55 -24.37 -0.04
N VAL A 328 19.31 -24.02 -0.33
CA VAL A 328 18.63 -22.86 0.26
C VAL A 328 17.90 -23.34 1.51
N ASP A 329 18.43 -22.95 2.66
CA ASP A 329 17.80 -23.24 3.95
C ASP A 329 16.66 -22.25 4.20
N LEU A 330 15.44 -22.78 4.24
CA LEU A 330 14.21 -22.03 4.45
C LEU A 330 13.79 -22.01 5.93
N THR A 331 14.58 -22.56 6.85
CA THR A 331 14.21 -22.68 8.28
C THR A 331 13.82 -21.34 8.92
N ARG A 332 14.42 -20.23 8.48
CA ARG A 332 14.09 -18.88 8.98
C ARG A 332 12.68 -18.36 8.62
N TYR A 333 11.97 -19.08 7.74
CA TYR A 333 10.64 -18.73 7.25
C TYR A 333 9.56 -19.66 7.81
N ASP A 334 9.68 -20.05 9.09
CA ASP A 334 8.83 -21.04 9.77
C ASP A 334 8.59 -22.32 8.95
N ALA A 335 9.58 -22.70 8.13
CA ALA A 335 9.43 -23.77 7.15
C ALA A 335 9.13 -25.12 7.79
N VAL A 336 9.50 -25.32 9.06
CA VAL A 336 9.13 -26.51 9.83
C VAL A 336 7.61 -26.59 10.01
N ASP A 337 7.01 -25.52 10.52
CA ASP A 337 5.59 -25.44 10.87
C ASP A 337 4.71 -25.37 9.63
N LEU A 338 5.23 -24.78 8.56
CA LEU A 338 4.58 -24.72 7.24
C LEU A 338 4.76 -26.02 6.42
N GLY A 339 5.36 -27.05 7.01
CA GLY A 339 5.39 -28.39 6.42
C GLY A 339 6.44 -28.59 5.32
N VAL A 340 7.53 -27.83 5.33
CA VAL A 340 8.61 -27.99 4.35
C VAL A 340 9.50 -29.19 4.74
N SER A 341 9.75 -30.12 3.80
CA SER A 341 10.71 -31.23 3.97
C SER A 341 12.16 -30.76 4.05
N ARG A 342 13.07 -31.61 4.56
CA ARG A 342 14.50 -31.26 4.67
C ARG A 342 15.14 -30.96 3.32
N VAL A 343 14.79 -31.78 2.33
CA VAL A 343 15.02 -31.52 0.92
C VAL A 343 13.64 -31.65 0.29
N HIS A 344 13.04 -30.52 -0.07
CA HIS A 344 11.66 -30.45 -0.53
C HIS A 344 11.57 -30.44 -2.05
N ALA A 345 12.29 -29.51 -2.67
CA ALA A 345 12.31 -29.33 -4.11
C ALA A 345 13.72 -29.01 -4.59
N SER A 346 13.94 -29.01 -5.90
CA SER A 346 15.16 -28.54 -6.54
C SER A 346 14.86 -27.59 -7.66
N LEU A 347 15.70 -26.57 -7.75
CA LEU A 347 15.76 -25.63 -8.86
C LEU A 347 16.95 -25.97 -9.74
N SER A 348 16.77 -25.90 -11.05
CA SER A 348 17.86 -26.05 -12.02
C SER A 348 17.65 -25.10 -13.20
N TYR A 349 18.73 -24.84 -13.94
CA TYR A 349 18.68 -24.10 -15.20
C TYR A 349 19.26 -24.99 -16.31
N ASN A 350 18.47 -25.26 -17.35
CA ASN A 350 18.85 -26.12 -18.47
C ASN A 350 18.40 -25.51 -19.82
N SER A 351 18.45 -26.29 -20.91
CA SER A 351 18.07 -25.82 -22.25
C SER A 351 16.61 -25.37 -22.38
N ALA A 352 15.71 -25.82 -21.50
CA ALA A 352 14.31 -25.40 -21.43
C ALA A 352 14.10 -24.19 -20.50
N GLY A 353 15.16 -23.65 -19.89
CA GLY A 353 15.11 -22.53 -18.97
C GLY A 353 15.18 -22.96 -17.51
N PHE A 354 14.51 -22.20 -16.64
CA PHE A 354 14.42 -22.50 -15.21
C PHE A 354 13.44 -23.65 -14.98
N CYS A 355 13.83 -24.61 -14.15
CA CYS A 355 13.00 -25.78 -13.85
C CYS A 355 12.91 -26.03 -12.35
N LEU A 356 11.75 -26.51 -11.94
CA LEU A 356 11.41 -26.97 -10.59
C LEU A 356 11.17 -28.48 -10.61
N GLU A 357 11.70 -29.18 -9.63
CA GLU A 357 11.46 -30.61 -9.39
C GLU A 357 11.08 -30.84 -7.93
N ASP A 358 10.01 -31.60 -7.67
CA ASP A 358 9.70 -32.08 -6.32
C ASP A 358 10.56 -33.29 -5.96
N ASN A 359 11.22 -33.24 -4.80
CA ASN A 359 12.15 -34.27 -4.33
C ASN A 359 11.45 -35.33 -3.44
N ALA A 360 10.27 -35.78 -3.85
CA ALA A 360 9.40 -36.65 -3.05
C ALA A 360 9.10 -36.02 -1.68
N SER A 361 8.66 -34.75 -1.71
CA SER A 361 8.33 -34.02 -0.49
C SER A 361 7.13 -34.63 0.24
N VAL A 362 7.06 -34.42 1.55
CA VAL A 362 6.00 -34.99 2.39
C VAL A 362 4.66 -34.29 2.16
N ASN A 363 4.67 -32.96 1.98
CA ASN A 363 3.47 -32.15 1.87
C ASN A 363 3.20 -31.62 0.45
N GLY A 364 3.98 -32.09 -0.53
CA GLY A 364 3.84 -31.74 -1.94
C GLY A 364 4.39 -30.36 -2.28
N THR A 365 4.88 -30.27 -3.52
CA THR A 365 5.19 -29.01 -4.21
C THR A 365 4.06 -28.65 -5.15
N TYR A 366 3.71 -27.38 -5.22
CA TYR A 366 2.73 -26.86 -6.17
C TYR A 366 3.32 -25.69 -6.93
N LEU A 367 2.95 -25.58 -8.21
CA LEU A 367 3.30 -24.47 -9.09
C LEU A 367 2.01 -23.81 -9.55
N ASN A 368 1.81 -22.53 -9.21
CA ASN A 368 0.60 -21.77 -9.53
C ASN A 368 -0.70 -22.50 -9.12
N GLY A 369 -0.68 -23.18 -7.97
CA GLY A 369 -1.80 -23.96 -7.45
C GLY A 369 -1.87 -25.41 -7.93
N GLU A 370 -1.17 -25.78 -9.01
CA GLU A 370 -1.19 -27.13 -9.58
C GLU A 370 -0.11 -28.02 -8.95
N PRO A 371 -0.40 -29.30 -8.64
CA PRO A 371 0.56 -30.19 -8.02
C PRO A 371 1.70 -30.56 -8.98
N VAL A 372 2.94 -30.43 -8.51
CA VAL A 372 4.14 -30.87 -9.23
C VAL A 372 4.37 -32.35 -8.92
N LYS A 373 4.46 -33.19 -9.97
CA LYS A 373 4.74 -34.61 -9.81
C LYS A 373 6.18 -34.83 -9.35
N ALA A 374 6.36 -35.65 -8.33
CA ALA A 374 7.69 -36.03 -7.83
C ALA A 374 8.61 -36.53 -8.96
N HIS A 375 9.87 -36.10 -8.91
CA HIS A 375 10.91 -36.43 -9.89
C HIS A 375 10.59 -36.06 -11.35
N THR A 376 9.69 -35.08 -11.54
CA THR A 376 9.35 -34.54 -12.86
C THR A 376 9.77 -33.08 -12.92
N LEU A 377 10.62 -32.76 -13.90
CA LEU A 377 11.02 -31.38 -14.17
C LEU A 377 9.85 -30.60 -14.75
N THR A 378 9.51 -29.50 -14.09
CA THR A 378 8.47 -28.56 -14.51
C THR A 378 9.12 -27.23 -14.84
N VAL A 379 8.84 -26.67 -16.01
CA VAL A 379 9.40 -25.37 -16.42
C VAL A 379 8.75 -24.26 -15.60
N LEU A 380 9.60 -23.39 -15.06
CA LEU A 380 9.19 -22.17 -14.39
C LEU A 380 9.08 -21.03 -15.41
N HIS A 381 8.11 -20.17 -15.19
CA HIS A 381 7.95 -18.88 -15.83
C HIS A 381 8.21 -17.76 -14.81
N ASN A 382 8.52 -16.59 -15.33
CA ASN A 382 8.75 -15.43 -14.50
C ASN A 382 7.45 -15.05 -13.76
N ALA A 383 7.56 -14.73 -12.47
CA ALA A 383 6.46 -14.46 -11.54
C ALA A 383 5.61 -15.68 -11.12
N ASP A 384 6.08 -16.91 -11.39
CA ASP A 384 5.41 -18.11 -10.88
C ASP A 384 5.41 -18.16 -9.34
N GLU A 385 4.30 -18.65 -8.77
CA GLU A 385 4.20 -19.04 -7.37
C GLU A 385 4.62 -20.50 -7.20
N ILE A 386 5.64 -20.74 -6.38
CA ILE A 386 6.02 -22.07 -5.89
C ILE A 386 5.54 -22.22 -4.46
N ARG A 387 4.77 -23.27 -4.18
CA ARG A 387 4.33 -23.61 -2.83
C ARG A 387 4.98 -24.91 -2.36
N LEU A 388 5.72 -24.85 -1.26
CA LEU A 388 6.36 -25.98 -0.59
C LEU A 388 5.58 -26.28 0.70
N GLY A 389 4.67 -27.27 0.68
CA GLY A 389 3.69 -27.44 1.75
C GLY A 389 2.74 -26.23 1.85
N GLN A 390 2.86 -25.42 2.90
CA GLN A 390 2.12 -24.16 3.07
C GLN A 390 2.99 -22.91 2.81
N LEU A 391 4.30 -23.06 2.70
CA LEU A 391 5.21 -21.95 2.43
C LEU A 391 5.11 -21.53 0.96
N ARG A 392 4.85 -20.25 0.70
CA ARG A 392 4.73 -19.70 -0.66
C ARG A 392 5.96 -18.87 -1.03
N LEU A 393 6.47 -19.11 -2.22
CA LEU A 393 7.62 -18.46 -2.82
C LEU A 393 7.22 -17.89 -4.19
N TYR A 394 7.68 -16.69 -4.53
CA TYR A 394 7.51 -16.11 -5.86
C TYR A 394 8.86 -16.00 -6.56
N VAL A 395 8.96 -16.53 -7.77
CA VAL A 395 10.24 -16.62 -8.49
C VAL A 395 10.33 -15.62 -9.63
N TYR A 396 11.50 -15.00 -9.76
CA TYR A 396 11.79 -14.03 -10.82
C TYR A 396 13.15 -14.29 -11.44
N PHE A 397 13.23 -14.17 -12.75
CA PHE A 397 14.47 -14.30 -13.50
C PHE A 397 14.38 -13.52 -14.81
N LEU A 398 15.53 -13.13 -15.35
CA LEU A 398 15.60 -12.39 -16.60
C LEU A 398 15.71 -13.37 -17.76
N THR A 399 14.81 -13.28 -18.74
CA THR A 399 14.89 -14.08 -19.96
C THR A 399 15.72 -13.36 -21.03
N ASP A 400 16.27 -14.11 -21.98
CA ASP A 400 16.98 -13.52 -23.13
C ASP A 400 16.03 -12.76 -24.08
N GLU A 401 14.75 -13.14 -24.13
CA GLU A 401 13.72 -12.41 -24.87
C GLU A 401 13.44 -11.02 -24.28
N ASP A 402 13.71 -10.83 -22.98
CA ASP A 402 13.60 -9.53 -22.28
C ASP A 402 14.81 -8.60 -22.48
N LEU A 403 15.89 -9.06 -23.11
CA LEU A 403 17.15 -8.32 -23.25
C LEU A 403 17.45 -7.81 -24.68
N GLY A 404 16.61 -8.14 -25.66
CA GLY A 404 16.77 -7.68 -27.04
C GLY A 404 17.95 -8.35 -27.76
N SER A 405 17.72 -8.71 -29.02
CA SER A 405 18.79 -8.83 -30.02
C SER A 405 19.03 -7.46 -30.64
#